data_AF-A0A0F9XRC4-F1
#
_entry.id   AF-A0A0F9XRC4-F1
#
_cell.length_a   1.000
_cell.length_b   1.000
_cell.length_c   1.000
_cell.angle_alpha   90.00
_cell.angle_beta   90.00
_cell.angle_gamma   90.00
#
_symmetry.space_group_name_H-M   'P 1'
#
loop_
_entity.id
_entity.type
_entity.pdbx_description
1 polymer ?
#
loop_
_entity_poly.entity_id
_entity_poly.type
_entity_poly.pdbx_seq_one_letter_code
_entity_poly.pdbx_strand_id
1 'polypeptide(L)'
;MQLLSPYIPDDQEVFTSMMLLYFELISPSSTASWLKHLHGVTSLLQLRGPESCQAGGLHLLFRSLRLLEAFSSFRNRKLSAFASEEWRTVPFAISGKNDMDKLIDILLVLPNLLKTRGLDNDSLLHTKPAVSVEELSAELSVYKERYIQSILLAHETSRRMNECPDEDDEADDCLQCNTWIDGGGDFCTAMPEALFYSARILIEHVAFGENIESCEERLIGEQQLYASLLFRIAELAKEEGETELNAGACVQIAFCLEIVESFGLSSACREKAGFHLQQLGWGNVNLPG
;
A
#
# COMPACT_ATOMS: atom_id res chain seq x y z
N MET A 1 -44.84 -8.05 -9.16
CA MET A 1 -43.39 -8.19 -9.31
C MET A 1 -42.77 -7.78 -7.98
N GLN A 2 -42.53 -8.74 -7.07
CA GLN A 2 -41.81 -8.46 -5.82
C GLN A 2 -40.35 -8.22 -6.19
N LEU A 3 -39.86 -7.00 -5.97
CA LEU A 3 -38.43 -6.72 -6.01
C LEU A 3 -37.79 -7.56 -4.90
N LEU A 4 -37.02 -8.59 -5.30
CA LEU A 4 -36.18 -9.33 -4.36
C LEU A 4 -35.27 -8.30 -3.68
N SER A 5 -35.21 -8.34 -2.34
CA SER A 5 -34.22 -7.56 -1.59
C SER A 5 -32.84 -7.85 -2.17
N PRO A 6 -31.98 -6.84 -2.37
CA PRO A 6 -30.61 -7.08 -2.78
C PRO A 6 -29.94 -8.02 -1.76
N TYR A 7 -29.19 -8.99 -2.26
CA TYR A 7 -28.40 -9.89 -1.42
C TYR A 7 -27.30 -9.07 -0.73
N ILE A 8 -27.20 -9.23 0.58
CA ILE A 8 -26.19 -8.58 1.43
C ILE A 8 -25.45 -9.73 2.12
N PRO A 9 -24.13 -9.88 1.90
CA PRO A 9 -23.39 -10.96 2.53
C PRO A 9 -23.31 -10.78 4.04
N ASP A 10 -23.17 -11.86 4.79
CA ASP A 10 -22.91 -11.77 6.22
C ASP A 10 -21.40 -11.65 6.52
N ASP A 11 -21.07 -11.44 7.79
CA ASP A 11 -19.67 -11.29 8.23
C ASP A 11 -18.89 -12.61 8.04
N GLN A 12 -19.54 -13.76 8.15
CA GLN A 12 -18.91 -15.07 7.97
C GLN A 12 -18.46 -15.26 6.52
N GLU A 13 -19.27 -14.84 5.54
CA GLU A 13 -18.93 -14.89 4.12
C GLU A 13 -17.71 -14.02 3.82
N VAL A 14 -17.67 -12.78 4.35
CA VAL A 14 -16.54 -11.86 4.19
C VAL A 14 -15.28 -12.44 4.83
N PHE A 15 -15.36 -12.92 6.08
CA PHE A 15 -14.22 -13.44 6.82
C PHE A 15 -13.67 -14.73 6.19
N THR A 16 -14.55 -15.61 5.71
CA THR A 16 -14.14 -16.82 5.01
C THR A 16 -13.39 -16.47 3.73
N SER A 17 -13.88 -15.52 2.93
CA SER A 17 -13.17 -15.07 1.73
C SER A 17 -11.81 -14.45 2.05
N MET A 18 -11.70 -13.71 3.17
CA MET A 18 -10.43 -13.17 3.64
C MET A 18 -9.44 -14.28 4.03
N MET A 19 -9.90 -15.31 4.73
CA MET A 19 -9.04 -16.43 5.12
C MET A 19 -8.46 -17.15 3.90
N LEU A 20 -9.24 -17.30 2.81
CA LEU A 20 -8.75 -17.85 1.55
C LEU A 20 -7.71 -16.96 0.89
N LEU A 21 -7.89 -15.62 0.95
CA LEU A 21 -6.88 -14.67 0.48
C LEU A 21 -5.56 -14.84 1.26
N TYR A 22 -5.61 -14.86 2.59
CA TYR A 22 -4.41 -15.03 3.41
C TYR A 22 -3.75 -16.40 3.20
N PHE A 23 -4.55 -17.46 3.04
CA PHE A 23 -4.01 -18.78 2.72
C PHE A 23 -3.16 -18.74 1.45
N GLU A 24 -3.64 -18.10 0.39
CA GLU A 24 -2.90 -17.95 -0.87
C GLU A 24 -1.70 -16.99 -0.77
N LEU A 25 -1.68 -16.06 0.18
CA LEU A 25 -0.51 -15.22 0.48
C LEU A 25 0.56 -15.97 1.30
N ILE A 26 0.19 -17.05 2.00
CA ILE A 26 1.12 -17.88 2.77
C ILE A 26 1.64 -19.03 1.92
N SER A 27 0.73 -19.72 1.24
CA SER A 27 0.97 -20.92 0.45
C SER A 27 0.33 -20.74 -0.92
N PRO A 28 0.99 -20.02 -1.84
CA PRO A 28 0.41 -19.70 -3.13
C PRO A 28 0.27 -20.95 -4.00
N SER A 29 -0.94 -21.20 -4.49
CA SER A 29 -1.22 -22.19 -5.54
C SER A 29 -0.60 -21.78 -6.88
N SER A 30 -0.39 -20.47 -7.10
CA SER A 30 0.32 -19.88 -8.25
C SER A 30 0.73 -18.44 -7.92
N THR A 31 1.59 -17.79 -8.72
CA THR A 31 2.11 -16.45 -8.41
C THR A 31 1.06 -15.36 -8.21
N ALA A 32 -0.17 -15.51 -8.71
CA ALA A 32 -1.27 -14.59 -8.39
C ALA A 32 -2.63 -15.24 -8.14
N SER A 33 -2.63 -16.43 -7.56
CA SER A 33 -3.86 -17.04 -7.04
C SER A 33 -4.58 -16.12 -6.05
N TRP A 34 -3.83 -15.36 -5.24
CA TRP A 34 -4.35 -14.39 -4.27
C TRP A 34 -5.26 -13.32 -4.89
N LEU A 35 -5.05 -12.90 -6.16
CA LEU A 35 -5.85 -11.84 -6.79
C LEU A 35 -7.33 -12.19 -6.91
N LYS A 36 -7.66 -13.47 -7.18
CA LYS A 36 -9.05 -13.90 -7.30
C LYS A 36 -9.76 -13.82 -5.95
N HIS A 37 -9.06 -14.17 -4.87
CA HIS A 37 -9.59 -14.07 -3.52
C HIS A 37 -9.68 -12.63 -3.04
N LEU A 38 -8.71 -11.78 -3.41
CA LEU A 38 -8.78 -10.34 -3.20
C LEU A 38 -10.04 -9.77 -3.85
N HIS A 39 -10.25 -10.06 -5.14
CA HIS A 39 -11.44 -9.60 -5.85
C HIS A 39 -12.74 -10.11 -5.20
N GLY A 40 -12.77 -11.37 -4.75
CA GLY A 40 -13.91 -11.94 -4.04
C GLY A 40 -14.25 -11.15 -2.77
N VAL A 41 -13.29 -10.99 -1.87
CA VAL A 41 -13.53 -10.31 -0.58
C VAL A 41 -13.85 -8.82 -0.77
N THR A 42 -13.20 -8.13 -1.73
CA THR A 42 -13.50 -6.71 -1.97
C THR A 42 -14.85 -6.49 -2.63
N SER A 43 -15.33 -7.45 -3.44
CA SER A 43 -16.70 -7.44 -3.97
C SER A 43 -17.74 -7.65 -2.87
N LEU A 44 -17.50 -8.55 -1.92
CA LEU A 44 -18.39 -8.74 -0.76
C LEU A 44 -18.46 -7.50 0.12
N LEU A 45 -17.33 -6.83 0.38
CA LEU A 45 -17.31 -5.56 1.10
C LEU A 45 -18.07 -4.45 0.35
N GLN A 46 -17.95 -4.38 -0.98
CA GLN A 46 -18.72 -3.42 -1.77
C GLN A 46 -20.23 -3.65 -1.67
N LEU A 47 -20.70 -4.90 -1.62
CA LEU A 47 -22.10 -5.22 -1.38
C LEU A 47 -22.59 -4.80 0.02
N ARG A 48 -21.70 -4.78 1.01
CA ARG A 48 -22.00 -4.29 2.38
C ARG A 48 -22.05 -2.79 2.51
N GLY A 49 -21.37 -2.08 1.62
CA GLY A 49 -21.17 -0.64 1.70
C GLY A 49 -20.10 -0.22 2.72
N PRO A 50 -19.55 1.00 2.57
CA PRO A 50 -18.47 1.52 3.41
C PRO A 50 -18.88 1.79 4.86
N GLU A 51 -20.16 2.03 5.14
CA GLU A 51 -20.69 2.21 6.50
C GLU A 51 -20.49 0.96 7.36
N SER A 52 -20.56 -0.22 6.74
CA SER A 52 -20.29 -1.50 7.43
C SER A 52 -18.84 -1.62 7.92
N CYS A 53 -17.93 -0.77 7.42
CA CYS A 53 -16.50 -0.82 7.71
C CYS A 53 -16.03 0.26 8.70
N GLN A 54 -16.93 0.86 9.48
CA GLN A 54 -16.61 1.96 10.40
C GLN A 54 -15.96 1.52 11.72
N ALA A 55 -16.18 0.28 12.15
CA ALA A 55 -15.66 -0.27 13.39
C ALA A 55 -15.55 -1.81 13.35
N GLY A 56 -14.91 -2.38 14.38
CA GLY A 56 -14.86 -3.83 14.59
C GLY A 56 -14.06 -4.60 13.53
N GLY A 57 -14.39 -5.88 13.36
CA GLY A 57 -13.64 -6.79 12.48
C GLY A 57 -13.65 -6.36 11.01
N LEU A 58 -14.79 -5.89 10.49
CA LEU A 58 -14.89 -5.40 9.11
C LEU A 58 -14.00 -4.17 8.85
N HIS A 59 -13.85 -3.27 9.84
CA HIS A 59 -12.93 -2.15 9.72
C HIS A 59 -11.47 -2.60 9.63
N LEU A 60 -11.06 -3.55 10.49
CA LEU A 60 -9.70 -4.10 10.47
C LEU A 60 -9.39 -4.79 9.14
N LEU A 61 -10.34 -5.58 8.63
CA LEU A 61 -10.21 -6.24 7.32
C LEU A 61 -10.16 -5.26 6.17
N PHE A 62 -11.04 -4.26 6.17
CA PHE A 62 -11.00 -3.22 5.16
C PHE A 62 -9.63 -2.56 5.13
N ARG A 63 -9.07 -2.17 6.29
CA ARG A 63 -7.75 -1.54 6.38
C ARG A 63 -6.64 -2.41 5.82
N SER A 64 -6.63 -3.72 6.13
CA SER A 64 -5.59 -4.64 5.61
C SER A 64 -5.70 -4.87 4.10
N LEU A 65 -6.92 -4.83 3.54
CA LEU A 65 -7.15 -5.02 2.10
C LEU A 65 -6.74 -3.84 1.24
N ARG A 66 -6.76 -2.62 1.79
CA ARG A 66 -6.52 -1.39 1.00
C ARG A 66 -5.17 -1.37 0.28
N LEU A 67 -4.12 -1.89 0.91
CA LEU A 67 -2.81 -1.95 0.28
C LEU A 67 -2.77 -2.93 -0.89
N LEU A 68 -3.35 -4.13 -0.70
CA LEU A 68 -3.45 -5.14 -1.75
C LEU A 68 -4.32 -4.66 -2.92
N GLU A 69 -5.39 -3.92 -2.64
CA GLU A 69 -6.21 -3.25 -3.65
C GLU A 69 -5.45 -2.17 -4.40
N ALA A 70 -4.61 -1.37 -3.74
CA ALA A 70 -3.73 -0.42 -4.41
C ALA A 70 -2.82 -1.17 -5.40
N PHE A 71 -2.18 -2.26 -4.96
CA PHE A 71 -1.28 -3.05 -5.80
C PHE A 71 -2.00 -3.64 -7.02
N SER A 72 -3.16 -4.26 -6.80
CA SER A 72 -4.02 -4.79 -7.86
C SER A 72 -4.44 -3.70 -8.85
N SER A 73 -4.80 -2.51 -8.35
CA SER A 73 -5.21 -1.36 -9.15
C SER A 73 -4.10 -0.87 -10.07
N PHE A 74 -2.87 -0.73 -9.56
CA PHE A 74 -1.70 -0.36 -10.37
C PHE A 74 -1.42 -1.37 -11.46
N ARG A 75 -1.28 -2.65 -11.09
CA ARG A 75 -0.87 -3.70 -12.02
C ARG A 75 -1.88 -3.91 -13.14
N ASN A 76 -3.17 -3.87 -12.80
CA ASN A 76 -4.25 -4.07 -13.76
C ASN A 76 -4.67 -2.77 -14.46
N ARG A 77 -4.07 -1.62 -14.11
CA ARG A 77 -4.47 -0.28 -14.57
C ARG A 77 -5.99 -0.05 -14.41
N LYS A 78 -6.56 -0.59 -13.34
CA LYS A 78 -8.00 -0.59 -13.06
C LYS A 78 -8.27 0.11 -11.76
N LEU A 79 -9.14 1.11 -11.79
CA LEU A 79 -9.46 1.90 -10.59
C LEU A 79 -10.10 1.01 -9.52
N SER A 80 -9.57 1.07 -8.30
CA SER A 80 -10.19 0.41 -7.15
C SER A 80 -11.40 1.22 -6.66
N ALA A 81 -12.46 0.53 -6.25
CA ALA A 81 -13.59 1.17 -5.57
C ALA A 81 -13.13 1.90 -4.28
N PHE A 82 -12.08 1.38 -3.64
CA PHE A 82 -11.50 1.96 -2.43
C PHE A 82 -10.79 3.29 -2.66
N ALA A 83 -10.54 3.69 -3.92
CA ALA A 83 -10.00 5.01 -4.25
C ALA A 83 -11.06 6.12 -4.22
N SER A 84 -12.35 5.77 -4.23
CA SER A 84 -13.44 6.75 -4.17
C SER A 84 -13.43 7.54 -2.85
N GLU A 85 -13.92 8.78 -2.89
CA GLU A 85 -13.99 9.63 -1.70
C GLU A 85 -14.79 8.97 -0.57
N GLU A 86 -15.90 8.32 -0.91
CA GLU A 86 -16.75 7.59 0.03
C GLU A 86 -15.97 6.50 0.78
N TRP A 87 -15.29 5.61 0.06
CA TRP A 87 -14.50 4.54 0.67
C TRP A 87 -13.25 5.03 1.40
N ARG A 88 -12.71 6.19 1.03
CA ARG A 88 -11.61 6.81 1.76
C ARG A 88 -12.07 7.56 2.99
N THR A 89 -13.34 7.92 3.16
CA THR A 89 -13.80 8.78 4.26
C THR A 89 -14.71 8.05 5.24
N VAL A 90 -15.75 7.40 4.73
CA VAL A 90 -16.81 6.77 5.54
C VAL A 90 -16.29 5.71 6.49
N PRO A 91 -15.42 4.75 6.09
CA PRO A 91 -14.89 3.74 7.01
C PRO A 91 -14.03 4.30 8.16
N PHE A 92 -13.53 5.53 8.01
CA PHE A 92 -12.68 6.20 9.01
C PHE A 92 -13.44 7.25 9.83
N ALA A 93 -14.77 7.33 9.71
CA ALA A 93 -15.57 8.35 10.39
C ALA A 93 -15.48 8.27 11.93
N ILE A 94 -15.23 7.07 12.48
CA ILE A 94 -15.14 6.84 13.93
C ILE A 94 -13.68 6.84 14.41
N SER A 95 -12.81 6.05 13.77
CA SER A 95 -11.42 5.85 14.19
C SER A 95 -10.47 6.96 13.76
N GLY A 96 -10.82 7.71 12.72
CA GLY A 96 -9.88 8.60 12.03
C GLY A 96 -8.79 7.83 11.26
N LYS A 97 -7.96 8.56 10.50
CA LYS A 97 -6.85 7.99 9.74
C LYS A 97 -5.53 8.19 10.46
N ASN A 98 -4.72 7.14 10.53
CA ASN A 98 -3.30 7.28 10.85
C ASN A 98 -2.48 7.64 9.60
N ASP A 99 -1.16 7.76 9.75
CA ASP A 99 -0.28 8.17 8.65
C ASP A 99 -0.16 7.11 7.55
N MET A 100 -0.18 5.84 7.92
CA MET A 100 -0.22 4.74 6.96
C MET A 100 -1.51 4.75 6.14
N ASP A 101 -2.67 5.02 6.77
CA ASP A 101 -3.94 5.10 6.06
C ASP A 101 -3.93 6.19 4.99
N LYS A 102 -3.29 7.32 5.27
CA LYS A 102 -3.13 8.45 4.34
C LYS A 102 -2.15 8.11 3.21
N LEU A 103 -1.03 7.47 3.53
CA LEU A 103 -0.09 7.01 2.51
C LEU A 103 -0.75 6.01 1.54
N ILE A 104 -1.56 5.08 2.06
CA ILE A 104 -2.32 4.13 1.24
C ILE A 104 -3.40 4.84 0.41
N ASP A 105 -4.04 5.91 0.91
CA ASP A 105 -4.96 6.72 0.09
C ASP A 105 -4.27 7.32 -1.13
N ILE A 106 -3.05 7.85 -0.96
CA ILE A 106 -2.25 8.39 -2.06
C ILE A 106 -2.02 7.29 -3.11
N LEU A 107 -1.59 6.10 -2.68
CA LEU A 107 -1.37 4.96 -3.56
C LEU A 107 -2.66 4.49 -4.27
N LEU A 108 -3.81 4.49 -3.59
CA LEU A 108 -5.09 4.11 -4.20
C LEU A 108 -5.55 5.09 -5.28
N VAL A 109 -5.27 6.40 -5.12
CA VAL A 109 -5.73 7.45 -6.05
C VAL A 109 -4.81 7.61 -7.26
N LEU A 110 -3.51 7.36 -7.11
CA LEU A 110 -2.51 7.54 -8.17
C LEU A 110 -2.83 6.83 -9.50
N PRO A 111 -3.35 5.58 -9.54
CA PRO A 111 -3.80 4.93 -10.78
C PRO A 111 -4.81 5.74 -11.59
N ASN A 112 -5.67 6.53 -10.94
CA ASN A 112 -6.63 7.42 -11.61
C ASN A 112 -5.91 8.50 -12.44
N LEU A 113 -4.80 9.02 -11.92
CA LEU A 113 -4.03 10.08 -12.55
C LEU A 113 -3.18 9.53 -13.71
N LEU A 114 -2.65 8.32 -13.57
CA LEU A 114 -1.94 7.61 -14.65
C LEU A 114 -2.86 7.35 -15.85
N LYS A 115 -4.10 6.88 -15.61
CA LYS A 115 -5.08 6.65 -16.68
C LYS A 115 -5.44 7.94 -17.42
N THR A 116 -5.55 9.06 -16.71
CA THR A 116 -5.90 10.35 -17.32
C THR A 116 -4.81 10.87 -18.28
N ARG A 117 -3.54 10.45 -18.09
CA ARG A 117 -2.42 10.84 -18.97
C ARG A 117 -2.18 9.87 -20.13
N GLY A 118 -2.50 8.58 -19.98
CA GLY A 118 -2.37 7.59 -21.04
C GLY A 118 -3.66 7.40 -21.84
N LEU A 119 -3.74 8.04 -23.01
CA LEU A 119 -4.64 7.75 -24.15
C LEU A 119 -5.89 6.89 -23.86
N ASP A 120 -7.02 7.54 -23.56
CA ASP A 120 -8.33 7.12 -24.05
C ASP A 120 -9.02 8.34 -24.68
N ASN A 121 -9.14 8.31 -26.02
CA ASN A 121 -9.94 9.24 -26.82
C ASN A 121 -11.46 9.00 -26.63
N ASP A 122 -11.88 8.30 -25.57
CA ASP A 122 -13.30 8.11 -25.28
C ASP A 122 -13.79 9.21 -24.34
N SER A 123 -14.20 10.27 -25.00
CA SER A 123 -14.64 11.55 -24.46
C SER A 123 -16.02 11.41 -23.84
N LEU A 124 -16.14 10.81 -22.64
CA LEU A 124 -17.42 10.86 -21.90
C LEU A 124 -17.37 11.05 -20.38
N LEU A 125 -16.20 11.23 -19.74
CA LEU A 125 -16.12 11.70 -18.35
C LEU A 125 -14.88 12.60 -18.13
N HIS A 126 -14.89 13.82 -18.70
CA HIS A 126 -14.00 14.88 -18.22
C HIS A 126 -14.50 15.43 -16.87
N THR A 127 -14.55 14.57 -15.85
CA THR A 127 -14.44 15.01 -14.47
C THR A 127 -12.97 15.28 -14.21
N LYS A 128 -12.61 16.54 -13.96
CA LYS A 128 -11.31 16.91 -13.38
C LYS A 128 -11.01 15.92 -12.25
N PRO A 129 -9.82 15.29 -12.20
CA PRO A 129 -9.50 14.39 -11.09
C PRO A 129 -9.71 15.16 -9.78
N ALA A 130 -10.42 14.53 -8.84
CA ALA A 130 -10.82 15.16 -7.59
C ALA A 130 -9.62 15.62 -6.73
N VAL A 131 -8.42 15.14 -7.05
CA VAL A 131 -7.16 15.45 -6.37
C VAL A 131 -6.08 15.78 -7.40
N SER A 132 -5.30 16.82 -7.15
CA SER A 132 -4.18 17.23 -8.01
C SER A 132 -2.86 16.56 -7.62
N VAL A 133 -1.89 16.53 -8.54
CA VAL A 133 -0.55 15.95 -8.28
C VAL A 133 0.20 16.75 -7.22
N GLU A 134 0.01 18.07 -7.23
CA GLU A 134 0.59 19.01 -6.27
C GLU A 134 0.04 18.77 -4.87
N GLU A 135 -1.25 18.49 -4.75
CA GLU A 135 -1.90 18.14 -3.47
C GLU A 135 -1.33 16.84 -2.90
N LEU A 136 -1.22 15.78 -3.72
CA LEU A 136 -0.62 14.51 -3.29
C LEU A 136 0.86 14.67 -2.90
N SER A 137 1.63 15.47 -3.65
CA SER A 137 3.04 15.74 -3.34
C SER A 137 3.21 16.51 -2.03
N ALA A 138 2.31 17.46 -1.75
CA ALA A 138 2.29 18.21 -0.49
C ALA A 138 1.93 17.27 0.67
N GLU A 139 0.90 16.45 0.53
CA GLU A 139 0.49 15.48 1.56
C GLU A 139 1.62 14.49 1.88
N LEU A 140 2.29 13.96 0.85
CA LEU A 140 3.42 13.06 1.03
C LEU A 140 4.63 13.73 1.70
N SER A 141 4.83 15.03 1.49
CA SER A 141 5.87 15.82 2.20
C SER A 141 5.56 15.94 3.68
N VAL A 142 4.30 16.19 4.04
CA VAL A 142 3.83 16.25 5.43
C VAL A 142 3.92 14.88 6.10
N TYR A 143 3.64 13.79 5.37
CA TYR A 143 3.86 12.43 5.87
C TYR A 143 5.32 12.20 6.27
N LYS A 144 6.28 12.54 5.39
CA LYS A 144 7.72 12.36 5.67
C LYS A 144 8.14 13.02 6.97
N GLU A 145 7.72 14.27 7.18
CA GLU A 145 8.06 15.01 8.40
C GLU A 145 7.49 14.30 9.64
N ARG A 146 6.20 13.94 9.61
CA ARG A 146 5.56 13.26 10.75
C ARG A 146 6.16 11.89 11.04
N TYR A 147 6.51 11.13 10.00
CA TYR A 147 7.17 9.85 10.15
C TYR A 147 8.55 9.98 10.84
N ILE A 148 9.36 10.96 10.41
CA ILE A 148 10.65 11.27 11.06
C ILE A 148 10.44 11.63 12.54
N GLN A 149 9.47 12.49 12.84
CA GLN A 149 9.17 12.87 14.23
C GLN A 149 8.74 11.66 15.07
N SER A 150 7.96 10.74 14.50
CA SER A 150 7.55 9.50 15.17
C SER A 150 8.74 8.61 15.50
N ILE A 151 9.69 8.43 14.57
CA ILE A 151 10.92 7.67 14.82
C ILE A 151 11.75 8.31 15.94
N LEU A 152 11.95 9.62 15.88
CA LEU A 152 12.73 10.35 16.89
C LEU A 152 12.10 10.21 18.29
N LEU A 153 10.77 10.33 18.38
CA LEU A 153 10.03 10.16 19.62
C LEU A 153 10.12 8.71 20.15
N ALA A 154 10.02 7.71 19.27
CA ALA A 154 10.16 6.30 19.64
C ALA A 154 11.56 6.02 20.22
N HIS A 155 12.61 6.53 19.57
CA HIS A 155 13.99 6.41 20.08
C HIS A 155 14.17 7.10 21.43
N GLU A 156 13.58 8.28 21.61
CA GLU A 156 13.66 9.00 22.89
C GLU A 156 12.93 8.23 24.01
N THR A 157 11.76 7.67 23.71
CA THR A 157 10.99 6.82 24.63
C THR A 157 11.78 5.57 25.04
N SER A 158 12.35 4.84 24.07
CA SER A 158 13.20 3.67 24.37
C SER A 158 14.43 4.03 25.19
N ARG A 159 15.04 5.19 24.94
CA ARG A 159 16.18 5.68 25.74
C ARG A 159 15.76 5.96 27.18
N ARG A 160 14.61 6.60 27.40
CA ARG A 160 14.08 6.87 28.74
C ARG A 160 13.73 5.57 29.49
N MET A 161 13.14 4.58 28.81
CA MET A 161 12.87 3.26 29.41
C MET A 161 14.16 2.57 29.86
N ASN A 162 15.24 2.66 29.08
CA ASN A 162 16.54 2.08 29.46
C ASN A 162 17.27 2.86 30.58
N GLU A 163 16.87 4.11 30.86
CA GLU A 163 17.48 4.97 31.88
C GLU A 163 16.73 4.94 33.23
N CYS A 164 15.54 4.34 33.30
CA CYS A 164 14.77 4.15 34.54
C CYS A 164 15.24 2.89 35.29
N PRO A 165 15.64 2.98 36.58
CA PRO A 165 15.90 1.81 37.42
C PRO A 165 14.60 1.04 37.67
N ASP A 166 14.68 -0.29 37.69
CA ASP A 166 13.58 -1.20 38.03
C ASP A 166 13.04 -0.89 39.45
N GLU A 167 12.01 -0.05 39.56
CA GLU A 167 11.21 0.09 40.77
C GLU A 167 9.89 -0.66 40.59
N ASP A 168 9.83 -1.80 41.31
CA ASP A 168 8.69 -2.64 41.70
C ASP A 168 7.53 -2.89 40.70
N ASP A 169 7.43 -4.16 40.31
CA ASP A 169 6.34 -4.80 39.55
C ASP A 169 4.96 -4.64 40.25
N GLU A 170 4.31 -3.49 40.10
CA GLU A 170 2.86 -3.37 40.28
C GLU A 170 2.23 -2.74 39.03
N ALA A 171 1.82 -3.63 38.12
CA ALA A 171 0.76 -3.49 37.11
C ALA A 171 0.37 -2.05 36.73
N ASP A 172 1.11 -1.46 35.78
CA ASP A 172 0.60 -0.31 35.03
C ASP A 172 0.01 -0.83 33.72
N ASP A 173 -1.33 -0.90 33.70
CA ASP A 173 -2.14 -1.00 32.49
C ASP A 173 -1.99 0.34 31.74
N CYS A 174 -0.79 0.55 31.19
CA CYS A 174 -0.43 1.77 30.51
C CYS A 174 -1.21 1.84 29.19
N LEU A 175 -2.35 2.55 29.24
CA LEU A 175 -3.17 2.94 28.10
C LEU A 175 -2.40 3.78 27.04
N GLN A 176 -1.13 4.11 27.29
CA GLN A 176 -0.21 4.77 26.36
C GLN A 176 0.75 3.82 25.63
N CYS A 177 0.75 2.52 25.94
CA CYS A 177 1.40 1.48 25.14
C CYS A 177 0.67 1.22 23.79
N ASN A 178 -0.44 1.91 23.54
CA ASN A 178 -1.05 2.03 22.20
C ASN A 178 -0.24 2.90 21.24
N THR A 179 0.98 3.33 21.61
CA THR A 179 1.98 3.74 20.63
C THR A 179 2.43 2.47 19.91
N TRP A 180 1.59 2.04 18.98
CA TRP A 180 1.79 0.95 18.05
C TRP A 180 3.24 1.04 17.56
N ILE A 181 4.12 0.20 18.12
CA ILE A 181 5.34 -0.16 17.42
C ILE A 181 4.80 -0.94 16.22
N ASP A 182 4.81 -0.28 15.06
CA ASP A 182 4.28 -0.71 13.76
C ASP A 182 5.06 -1.92 13.18
N GLY A 183 5.45 -2.86 14.05
CA GLY A 183 6.32 -4.00 13.76
C GLY A 183 5.81 -5.29 14.40
N GLY A 184 4.49 -5.49 14.44
CA GLY A 184 3.86 -6.60 15.17
C GLY A 184 2.74 -7.31 14.42
N GLY A 185 3.11 -8.23 13.52
CA GLY A 185 2.42 -9.52 13.41
C GLY A 185 1.23 -9.68 12.47
N ASP A 186 0.85 -8.70 11.65
CA ASP A 186 -0.04 -8.97 10.52
C ASP A 186 0.78 -9.18 9.22
N PHE A 187 0.28 -10.00 8.29
CA PHE A 187 0.93 -10.28 7.00
C PHE A 187 1.11 -9.01 6.12
N CYS A 188 0.72 -7.85 6.63
CA CYS A 188 0.61 -6.56 5.97
C CYS A 188 1.34 -5.46 6.74
N THR A 189 2.39 -5.78 7.53
CA THR A 189 3.39 -4.81 7.99
C THR A 189 4.11 -4.24 6.77
N ALA A 190 3.43 -3.32 6.12
CA ALA A 190 3.98 -2.51 5.05
C ALA A 190 5.24 -1.85 5.59
N MET A 191 6.35 -1.92 4.86
CA MET A 191 7.49 -1.07 5.15
C MET A 191 7.09 0.37 4.80
N PRO A 192 6.80 1.23 5.78
CA PRO A 192 6.26 2.56 5.53
C PRO A 192 7.17 3.38 4.61
N GLU A 193 8.47 3.17 4.73
CA GLU A 193 9.49 3.79 3.88
C GLU A 193 9.42 3.28 2.44
N ALA A 194 9.23 1.98 2.23
CA ALA A 194 9.13 1.42 0.88
C ALA A 194 7.90 1.96 0.14
N LEU A 195 6.76 2.07 0.84
CA LEU A 195 5.55 2.69 0.30
C LEU A 195 5.75 4.18 0.03
N PHE A 196 6.45 4.90 0.91
CA PHE A 196 6.78 6.30 0.71
C PHE A 196 7.63 6.52 -0.55
N TYR A 197 8.71 5.75 -0.71
CA TYR A 197 9.58 5.81 -1.90
C TYR A 197 8.81 5.50 -3.18
N SER A 198 7.96 4.48 -3.12
CA SER A 198 7.08 4.08 -4.21
C SER A 198 6.10 5.19 -4.59
N ALA A 199 5.43 5.81 -3.62
CA ALA A 199 4.51 6.93 -3.85
C ALA A 199 5.23 8.15 -4.44
N ARG A 200 6.47 8.45 -4.01
CA ARG A 200 7.28 9.53 -4.59
C ARG A 200 7.57 9.31 -6.07
N ILE A 201 8.09 8.13 -6.42
CA ILE A 201 8.41 7.77 -7.81
C ILE A 201 7.16 7.91 -8.69
N LEU A 202 6.01 7.43 -8.22
CA LEU A 202 4.75 7.52 -8.94
C LEU A 202 4.24 8.96 -9.10
N ILE A 203 4.25 9.77 -8.04
CA ILE A 203 3.84 11.18 -8.10
C ILE A 203 4.73 11.96 -9.08
N GLU A 204 6.04 11.74 -9.03
CA GLU A 204 6.99 12.37 -9.95
C GLU A 204 6.71 11.94 -11.39
N HIS A 205 6.54 10.66 -11.64
CA HIS A 205 6.16 10.16 -12.96
C HIS A 205 4.84 10.80 -13.45
N VAL A 206 3.84 10.89 -12.58
CA VAL A 206 2.57 11.55 -12.87
C VAL A 206 2.72 13.07 -12.99
N ALA A 207 3.74 13.71 -12.43
CA ALA A 207 3.99 15.15 -12.61
C ALA A 207 4.63 15.43 -13.98
N PHE A 208 5.69 14.70 -14.33
CA PHE A 208 6.53 14.98 -15.49
C PHE A 208 6.13 14.19 -16.75
N GLY A 209 5.38 13.10 -16.60
CA GLY A 209 4.95 12.24 -17.72
C GLY A 209 6.15 11.62 -18.43
N GLU A 210 6.08 11.53 -19.76
CA GLU A 210 7.19 11.04 -20.60
C GLU A 210 8.23 12.13 -20.93
N ASN A 211 8.02 13.39 -20.51
CA ASN A 211 8.93 14.52 -20.77
C ASN A 211 10.13 14.51 -19.81
N ILE A 212 10.89 13.41 -19.85
CA ILE A 212 12.11 13.19 -19.08
C ILE A 212 13.14 14.31 -19.35
N GLU A 213 13.17 14.88 -20.55
CA GLU A 213 14.08 15.97 -20.94
C GLU A 213 13.87 17.27 -20.14
N SER A 214 12.70 17.44 -19.52
CA SER A 214 12.39 18.59 -18.66
C SER A 214 12.71 18.38 -17.18
N CYS A 215 13.20 17.20 -16.82
CA CYS A 215 13.46 16.81 -15.44
C CYS A 215 14.82 17.32 -14.95
N GLU A 216 14.84 18.04 -13.83
CA GLU A 216 16.08 18.54 -13.24
C GLU A 216 16.99 17.38 -12.79
N GLU A 217 18.31 17.52 -12.96
CA GLU A 217 19.31 16.50 -12.53
C GLU A 217 19.15 16.12 -11.05
N ARG A 218 18.80 17.11 -10.21
CA ARG A 218 18.53 16.88 -8.78
C ARG A 218 17.43 15.86 -8.57
N LEU A 219 16.33 15.95 -9.32
CA LEU A 219 15.18 15.06 -9.17
C LEU A 219 15.52 13.63 -9.60
N ILE A 220 16.30 13.48 -10.68
CA ILE A 220 16.84 12.17 -11.08
C ILE A 220 17.70 11.58 -9.96
N GLY A 221 18.55 12.38 -9.32
CA GLY A 221 19.35 11.96 -8.17
C GLY A 221 18.52 11.52 -6.95
N GLU A 222 17.47 12.28 -6.61
CA GLU A 222 16.54 11.92 -5.52
C GLU A 222 15.83 10.59 -5.82
N GLN A 223 15.37 10.39 -7.05
CA GLN A 223 14.70 9.15 -7.42
C GLN A 223 15.64 7.94 -7.46
N GLN A 224 16.89 8.13 -7.90
CA GLN A 224 17.93 7.11 -7.81
C GLN A 224 18.22 6.69 -6.36
N LEU A 225 18.19 7.64 -5.43
CA LEU A 225 18.30 7.35 -4.00
C LEU A 225 17.12 6.50 -3.52
N TYR A 226 15.88 6.87 -3.86
CA TYR A 226 14.68 6.10 -3.50
C TYR A 226 14.74 4.67 -4.05
N ALA A 227 15.07 4.51 -5.33
CA ALA A 227 15.25 3.19 -5.94
C ALA A 227 16.34 2.37 -5.23
N SER A 228 17.47 2.99 -4.89
CA SER A 228 18.57 2.31 -4.19
C SER A 228 18.16 1.83 -2.80
N LEU A 229 17.35 2.61 -2.07
CA LEU A 229 16.81 2.21 -0.77
C LEU A 229 15.83 1.03 -0.91
N LEU A 230 14.99 1.03 -1.95
CA LEU A 230 14.10 -0.09 -2.26
C LEU A 230 14.89 -1.36 -2.61
N PHE A 231 15.99 -1.26 -3.36
CA PHE A 231 16.87 -2.40 -3.63
C PHE A 231 17.51 -2.93 -2.36
N ARG A 232 17.99 -2.04 -1.48
CA ARG A 232 18.59 -2.43 -0.19
C ARG A 232 17.59 -3.18 0.69
N ILE A 233 16.35 -2.69 0.73
CA ILE A 233 15.24 -3.36 1.42
C ILE A 233 15.01 -4.77 0.85
N ALA A 234 14.96 -4.90 -0.48
CA ALA A 234 14.78 -6.19 -1.14
C ALA A 234 15.96 -7.15 -0.92
N GLU A 235 17.18 -6.65 -0.77
CA GLU A 235 18.37 -7.43 -0.44
C GLU A 235 18.32 -7.92 1.02
N LEU A 236 18.02 -7.04 1.98
CA LEU A 236 17.92 -7.40 3.40
C LEU A 236 16.86 -8.46 3.65
N ALA A 237 15.70 -8.35 3.00
CA ALA A 237 14.65 -9.36 3.09
C ALA A 237 15.11 -10.75 2.62
N LYS A 238 16.10 -10.83 1.73
CA LYS A 238 16.69 -12.11 1.29
C LYS A 238 17.77 -12.63 2.25
N GLU A 239 18.49 -11.72 2.91
CA GLU A 239 19.57 -12.07 3.84
C GLU A 239 19.04 -12.60 5.18
N GLU A 240 17.86 -12.17 5.62
CA GLU A 240 17.25 -12.61 6.89
C GLU A 240 16.72 -14.06 6.90
N GLY A 241 16.78 -14.80 5.79
CA GLY A 241 16.15 -16.13 5.66
C GLY A 241 17.07 -17.29 5.28
N GLU A 242 17.38 -18.18 6.24
CA GLU A 242 17.56 -19.62 5.98
C GLU A 242 16.23 -20.32 5.62
N THR A 243 15.11 -19.58 5.62
CA THR A 243 13.77 -20.01 5.21
C THR A 243 13.22 -19.08 4.13
N GLU A 244 12.59 -19.63 3.09
CA GLU A 244 12.03 -18.88 1.96
C GLU A 244 11.08 -17.77 2.43
N LEU A 245 11.19 -16.57 1.86
CA LEU A 245 10.25 -15.46 2.08
C LEU A 245 8.81 -15.93 1.81
N ASN A 246 7.88 -15.63 2.73
CA ASN A 246 6.47 -15.92 2.48
C ASN A 246 5.95 -15.05 1.31
N ALA A 247 4.96 -15.56 0.57
CA ALA A 247 4.51 -14.92 -0.67
C ALA A 247 3.91 -13.52 -0.43
N GLY A 248 3.31 -13.26 0.74
CA GLY A 248 2.83 -11.94 1.15
C GLY A 248 3.94 -10.89 1.24
N ALA A 249 5.06 -11.22 1.91
CA ALA A 249 6.23 -10.35 1.97
C ALA A 249 6.83 -10.13 0.57
N CYS A 250 6.89 -11.19 -0.25
CA CYS A 250 7.30 -11.10 -1.64
C CYS A 250 6.41 -10.13 -2.45
N VAL A 251 5.08 -10.15 -2.27
CA VAL A 251 4.16 -9.23 -2.97
C VAL A 251 4.48 -7.78 -2.65
N GLN A 252 4.71 -7.43 -1.39
CA GLN A 252 4.99 -6.06 -0.98
C GLN A 252 6.32 -5.53 -1.56
N ILE A 253 7.36 -6.36 -1.52
CA ILE A 253 8.67 -6.01 -2.09
C ILE A 253 8.59 -5.95 -3.62
N ALA A 254 7.94 -6.94 -4.25
CA ALA A 254 7.77 -7.00 -5.69
C ALA A 254 7.02 -5.77 -6.20
N PHE A 255 5.96 -5.34 -5.52
CA PHE A 255 5.22 -4.14 -5.90
C PHE A 255 6.11 -2.88 -5.96
N CYS A 256 6.93 -2.67 -4.92
CA CYS A 256 7.84 -1.52 -4.90
C CYS A 256 8.85 -1.57 -6.05
N LEU A 257 9.33 -2.77 -6.39
CA LEU A 257 10.24 -2.98 -7.52
C LEU A 257 9.55 -2.82 -8.88
N GLU A 258 8.29 -3.28 -9.03
CA GLU A 258 7.48 -3.07 -10.25
C GLU A 258 7.27 -1.57 -10.52
N ILE A 259 7.11 -0.76 -9.46
CA ILE A 259 7.04 0.70 -9.58
C ILE A 259 8.34 1.27 -10.12
N VAL A 260 9.48 0.88 -9.55
CA VAL A 260 10.80 1.34 -10.04
C VAL A 260 11.00 0.89 -11.48
N GLU A 261 10.70 -0.36 -11.82
CA GLU A 261 10.81 -0.93 -13.16
C GLU A 261 9.96 -0.17 -14.19
N SER A 262 8.71 0.17 -13.83
CA SER A 262 7.75 0.79 -14.75
C SER A 262 7.90 2.31 -14.86
N PHE A 263 8.21 2.99 -13.76
CA PHE A 263 8.08 4.44 -13.64
C PHE A 263 9.39 5.16 -13.30
N GLY A 264 10.47 4.43 -13.01
CA GLY A 264 11.78 5.00 -12.78
C GLY A 264 12.28 5.82 -13.99
N LEU A 265 12.85 6.99 -13.72
CA LEU A 265 13.44 7.94 -14.68
C LEU A 265 14.76 7.39 -15.25
N SER A 266 15.53 6.67 -14.43
CA SER A 266 16.81 6.07 -14.84
C SER A 266 16.59 4.68 -15.44
N SER A 267 17.01 4.48 -16.69
CA SER A 267 16.98 3.16 -17.35
C SER A 267 17.75 2.11 -16.56
N ALA A 268 18.92 2.47 -16.01
CA ALA A 268 19.72 1.57 -15.18
C ALA A 268 18.98 1.14 -13.90
N CYS A 269 18.20 2.03 -13.28
CA CYS A 269 17.37 1.68 -12.14
C CYS A 269 16.23 0.74 -12.54
N ARG A 270 15.59 0.97 -13.70
CA ARG A 270 14.54 0.09 -14.22
C ARG A 270 15.06 -1.32 -14.48
N GLU A 271 16.21 -1.43 -15.16
CA GLU A 271 16.87 -2.72 -15.43
C GLU A 271 17.26 -3.45 -14.15
N LYS A 272 17.81 -2.71 -13.17
CA LYS A 272 18.16 -3.29 -11.86
C LYS A 272 16.92 -3.77 -11.11
N ALA A 273 15.81 -3.04 -11.15
CA ALA A 273 14.55 -3.46 -10.55
C ALA A 273 14.04 -4.76 -11.18
N GLY A 274 14.04 -4.86 -12.51
CA GLY A 274 13.70 -6.08 -13.25
C GLY A 274 14.57 -7.28 -12.84
N PHE A 275 15.87 -7.07 -12.61
CA PHE A 275 16.75 -8.11 -12.09
C PHE A 275 16.35 -8.58 -10.69
N HIS A 276 16.06 -7.67 -9.76
CA HIS A 276 15.59 -8.05 -8.42
C HIS A 276 14.24 -8.80 -8.47
N LEU A 277 13.32 -8.39 -9.34
CA LEU A 277 12.04 -9.07 -9.57
C LEU A 277 12.23 -10.50 -10.10
N GLN A 278 13.14 -10.71 -11.06
CA GLN A 278 13.48 -12.04 -11.55
C GLN A 278 14.05 -12.93 -10.44
N GLN A 279 14.93 -12.39 -9.60
CA GLN A 279 15.47 -13.13 -8.45
C GLN A 279 14.40 -13.50 -7.41
N LEU A 280 13.30 -12.74 -7.33
CA LEU A 280 12.15 -13.05 -6.48
C LEU A 280 11.17 -14.04 -7.14
N GLY A 281 11.47 -14.53 -8.36
CA GLY A 281 10.55 -15.36 -9.13
C GLY A 281 9.33 -14.61 -9.67
N TRP A 282 9.38 -13.27 -9.70
CA TRP A 282 8.27 -12.39 -10.07
C TRP A 282 8.36 -11.86 -11.52
N GLY A 283 9.54 -11.97 -12.14
CA GLY A 283 9.75 -11.54 -13.53
C GLY A 283 8.96 -12.39 -14.54
N ASN A 284 8.14 -11.76 -15.37
CA ASN A 284 7.32 -12.35 -16.45
C ASN A 284 6.00 -13.04 -16.06
N VAL A 285 5.34 -12.60 -14.99
CA VAL A 285 3.99 -13.11 -14.69
C VAL A 285 2.94 -12.29 -15.47
N ASN A 286 2.68 -12.71 -16.71
CA ASN A 286 1.46 -12.34 -17.44
C ASN A 286 0.28 -13.00 -16.73
N LEU A 287 -0.47 -12.22 -15.98
CA LEU A 287 -1.67 -12.70 -15.31
C LEU A 287 -2.86 -12.61 -16.27
N PRO A 288 -3.66 -13.68 -16.41
CA PRO A 288 -4.90 -13.58 -17.16
C PRO A 288 -5.78 -12.54 -16.45
N GLY A 289 -6.22 -11.54 -17.22
CA GLY A 289 -7.12 -10.48 -16.78
C GLY A 289 -8.52 -10.95 -16.42
#